data_AF-A0A329SKC9-F1
#
_entry.id   AF-A0A329SKC9-F1
#
_cell.length_a   1.000
_cell.length_b   1.000
_cell.length_c   1.000
_cell.angle_alpha   90.00
_cell.angle_beta   90.00
_cell.angle_gamma   90.00
#
_symmetry.space_group_name_H-M   'P 1'
#
loop_
_entity.id
_entity.type
_entity.pdbx_description
1 polymer ?
#
loop_
_entity_poly.entity_id
_entity_poly.type
_entity_poly.pdbx_seq_one_letter_code
_entity_poly.pdbx_strand_id
1 'polypeptide(L)'
;MSKDLAPGKNRSIGSKDPDHAARVFRKWTYIPQLVVFDLDFTMWFPAMDELHNEKIAKDPVTGDVTDAIGWHVHFYPEIHSVLSVLKTDPQFRNTKIGVASRTEEIETAKKVLGLMDVTLRGEDGVGVAKKTLGDIADFVTVFPGSKTTHFKLLKEQSGIEFEDMLFNDDEMENVHDVSALGVVCSHCPEGLTVASWLQGMEDFQLAKQQQSA
;
A
#
# COMPACT_ATOMS: atom_id res chain seq x y z
N MET A 1 -16.26 -14.37 -9.09
CA MET A 1 -16.49 -13.36 -10.17
C MET A 1 -15.93 -12.04 -9.69
N SER A 2 -15.36 -11.20 -10.55
CA SER A 2 -14.84 -9.89 -10.12
C SER A 2 -15.87 -8.79 -10.35
N LYS A 3 -16.03 -7.89 -9.38
CA LYS A 3 -16.80 -6.66 -9.59
C LYS A 3 -16.13 -5.80 -10.66
N ASP A 4 -16.93 -5.05 -11.42
CA ASP A 4 -16.39 -4.00 -12.28
C ASP A 4 -15.70 -2.92 -11.43
N LEU A 5 -14.67 -2.29 -11.99
CA LEU A 5 -13.97 -1.23 -11.28
C LEU A 5 -14.83 0.03 -11.16
N ALA A 6 -14.62 0.76 -10.07
CA ALA A 6 -15.16 2.10 -9.94
C ALA A 6 -14.66 3.01 -11.08
N PRO A 7 -15.48 3.97 -11.55
CA PRO A 7 -15.08 4.92 -12.59
C PRO A 7 -13.76 5.63 -12.25
N GLY A 8 -12.86 5.76 -13.23
CA GLY A 8 -11.55 6.37 -13.04
C GLY A 8 -10.51 5.46 -12.36
N LYS A 9 -10.90 4.26 -11.91
CA LYS A 9 -9.98 3.22 -11.47
C LYS A 9 -9.61 2.33 -12.64
N ASN A 10 -8.37 1.85 -12.66
CA ASN A 10 -7.87 1.02 -13.76
C ASN A 10 -7.47 -0.36 -13.26
N ARG A 11 -7.73 -1.41 -14.05
CA ARG A 11 -7.11 -2.72 -13.76
C ARG A 11 -5.73 -2.57 -14.36
N SER A 12 -4.70 -2.34 -13.54
CA SER A 12 -3.36 -2.21 -14.10
C SER A 12 -3.09 -3.40 -15.03
N ILE A 13 -2.66 -3.07 -16.25
CA ILE A 13 -2.14 -4.02 -17.24
C ILE A 13 -0.67 -4.36 -16.97
N GLY A 14 -0.10 -3.79 -15.89
CA GLY A 14 1.23 -4.07 -15.40
C GLY A 14 1.39 -5.54 -14.99
N SER A 15 2.64 -6.00 -15.01
CA SER A 15 2.95 -7.38 -14.68
C SER A 15 2.82 -7.61 -13.16
N LYS A 16 2.15 -8.70 -12.76
CA LYS A 16 2.18 -9.23 -11.38
C LYS A 16 3.55 -9.81 -10.99
N ASP A 17 4.50 -9.82 -11.92
CA ASP A 17 5.87 -10.21 -11.66
C ASP A 17 6.48 -9.25 -10.63
N PRO A 18 6.89 -9.74 -9.43
CA PRO A 18 7.59 -8.91 -8.45
C PRO A 18 8.87 -8.30 -9.03
N ASP A 19 9.45 -8.90 -10.07
CA ASP A 19 10.61 -8.35 -10.78
C ASP A 19 10.25 -7.19 -11.71
N HIS A 20 8.97 -6.90 -11.98
CA HIS A 20 8.56 -5.84 -12.90
C HIS A 20 8.95 -4.44 -12.40
N ALA A 21 8.65 -4.13 -11.13
CA ALA A 21 9.12 -2.89 -10.49
C ALA A 21 10.61 -2.97 -10.14
N ALA A 22 11.09 -4.17 -9.78
CA ALA A 22 12.50 -4.38 -9.44
C ALA A 22 13.42 -4.08 -10.65
N ARG A 23 13.02 -4.40 -11.89
CA ARG A 23 13.82 -4.12 -13.11
C ARG A 23 14.11 -2.63 -13.32
N VAL A 24 13.42 -1.72 -12.63
CA VAL A 24 13.69 -0.28 -12.63
C VAL A 24 14.60 0.12 -11.45
N PHE A 25 15.53 -0.76 -11.03
CA PHE A 25 16.46 -0.51 -9.91
C PHE A 25 17.13 0.86 -10.02
N ARG A 26 16.58 1.83 -9.29
CA ARG A 26 17.18 3.13 -9.03
C ARG A 26 17.77 3.06 -7.63
N LYS A 27 19.05 3.44 -7.52
CA LYS A 27 19.63 3.74 -6.21
C LYS A 27 19.08 5.10 -5.78
N TRP A 28 18.34 5.11 -4.68
CA TRP A 28 17.85 6.35 -4.08
C TRP A 28 18.84 6.87 -3.06
N THR A 29 19.04 8.19 -3.02
CA THR A 29 19.95 8.83 -2.05
C THR A 29 19.29 8.93 -0.68
N TYR A 30 18.02 9.31 -0.68
CA TYR A 30 17.19 9.41 0.52
C TYR A 30 16.13 8.31 0.51
N ILE A 31 16.00 7.60 1.63
CA ILE A 31 15.07 6.47 1.78
C ILE A 31 14.02 6.85 2.82
N PRO A 32 12.71 6.77 2.52
CA PRO A 32 11.67 6.95 3.51
C PRO A 32 11.83 5.95 4.66
N GLN A 33 11.70 6.43 5.89
CA GLN A 33 11.73 5.55 7.07
C GLN A 33 10.39 4.83 7.26
N LEU A 34 9.28 5.43 6.79
CA LEU A 34 7.95 4.82 6.79
C LEU A 34 7.27 5.05 5.44
N VAL A 35 6.82 3.97 4.80
CA VAL A 35 5.97 4.04 3.62
C VAL A 35 4.55 3.63 4.01
N VAL A 36 3.60 4.55 3.84
CA VAL A 36 2.21 4.39 4.24
C VAL A 36 1.34 4.22 2.99
N PHE A 37 0.38 3.31 3.06
CA PHE A 37 -0.61 3.09 2.02
C PHE A 37 -2.02 3.32 2.58
N ASP A 38 -2.88 3.95 1.79
CA ASP A 38 -4.33 3.74 1.91
C ASP A 38 -4.72 2.30 1.51
N LEU A 39 -5.98 1.90 1.69
CA LEU A 39 -6.48 0.57 1.33
C LEU A 39 -7.35 0.58 0.08
N ASP A 40 -8.55 1.15 0.20
CA ASP A 40 -9.59 1.04 -0.81
C ASP A 40 -9.20 1.83 -2.05
N PHE A 41 -9.20 1.18 -3.20
CA PHE A 41 -8.75 1.74 -4.48
C PHE A 41 -7.30 2.21 -4.56
N THR A 42 -6.50 2.08 -3.50
CA THR A 42 -5.04 2.24 -3.52
C THR A 42 -4.32 0.90 -3.56
N MET A 43 -4.60 0.02 -2.59
CA MET A 43 -4.01 -1.32 -2.54
C MET A 43 -4.90 -2.37 -3.18
N TRP A 44 -6.21 -2.30 -2.97
CA TRP A 44 -7.13 -3.30 -3.49
C TRP A 44 -8.42 -2.71 -4.07
N PHE A 45 -9.19 -3.59 -4.70
CA PHE A 45 -10.57 -3.36 -5.07
C PHE A 45 -11.35 -4.69 -4.94
N PRO A 46 -12.68 -4.66 -4.76
CA PRO A 46 -13.52 -3.47 -4.52
C PRO A 46 -13.23 -2.83 -3.14
N ALA A 47 -13.85 -1.68 -2.87
CA ALA A 47 -13.78 -1.07 -1.54
C ALA A 47 -14.49 -1.96 -0.50
N MET A 48 -14.10 -1.85 0.78
CA MET A 48 -14.63 -2.75 1.80
C MET A 48 -16.15 -2.63 2.01
N ASP A 49 -16.72 -1.43 1.81
CA ASP A 49 -18.17 -1.15 1.90
C ASP A 49 -18.96 -1.68 0.71
N GLU A 50 -18.27 -2.14 -0.33
CA GLU A 50 -18.88 -2.78 -1.49
C GLU A 50 -19.00 -4.30 -1.35
N LEU A 51 -18.42 -4.90 -0.30
CA LEU A 51 -18.38 -6.35 -0.09
C LEU A 51 -19.61 -6.87 0.67
N HIS A 52 -20.00 -8.11 0.34
CA HIS A 52 -20.94 -8.88 1.15
C HIS A 52 -20.21 -9.51 2.35
N ASN A 53 -20.07 -8.71 3.41
CA ASN A 53 -19.17 -8.94 4.53
C ASN A 53 -19.59 -10.07 5.51
N GLU A 54 -20.75 -10.70 5.31
CA GLU A 54 -21.24 -11.80 6.17
C GLU A 54 -20.26 -12.99 6.19
N LYS A 55 -19.50 -13.16 5.10
CA LYS A 55 -18.45 -14.16 5.00
C LYS A 55 -17.33 -13.73 4.06
N ILE A 56 -16.24 -13.24 4.65
CA ILE A 56 -14.94 -13.17 3.95
C ILE A 56 -14.14 -14.45 4.19
N ALA A 57 -13.65 -15.10 3.13
CA ALA A 57 -12.87 -16.33 3.21
C ALA A 57 -11.75 -16.36 2.17
N LYS A 58 -10.68 -17.09 2.49
CA LYS A 58 -9.58 -17.38 1.57
C LYS A 58 -9.68 -18.81 1.05
N ASP A 59 -9.60 -18.99 -0.26
CA ASP A 59 -9.49 -20.31 -0.87
C ASP A 59 -8.10 -20.90 -0.55
N PRO A 60 -8.00 -22.09 0.07
CA PRO A 60 -6.73 -22.66 0.48
C PRO A 60 -5.88 -23.19 -0.71
N VAL A 61 -6.48 -23.35 -1.89
CA VAL A 61 -5.82 -23.83 -3.10
C VAL A 61 -5.37 -22.66 -3.97
N THR A 62 -6.26 -21.73 -4.29
CA THR A 62 -5.92 -20.59 -5.16
C THR A 62 -5.27 -19.43 -4.39
N GLY A 63 -5.61 -19.29 -3.10
CA GLY A 63 -5.23 -18.15 -2.28
C GLY A 63 -6.13 -16.93 -2.48
N ASP A 64 -7.17 -17.03 -3.32
CA ASP A 64 -8.10 -15.93 -3.57
C ASP A 64 -8.92 -15.63 -2.31
N VAL A 65 -9.12 -14.34 -2.02
CA VAL A 65 -10.02 -13.90 -0.95
C VAL A 65 -11.34 -13.48 -1.58
N THR A 66 -12.44 -14.06 -1.12
CA THR A 66 -13.78 -13.77 -1.63
C THR A 66 -14.77 -13.45 -0.52
N ASP A 67 -15.80 -12.69 -0.87
CA ASP A 67 -16.94 -12.38 -0.01
C ASP A 67 -18.04 -13.47 -0.04
N ALA A 68 -19.19 -13.18 0.59
CA ALA A 68 -20.27 -14.15 0.77
C ALA A 68 -20.93 -14.59 -0.55
N ILE A 69 -20.83 -13.78 -1.61
CA ILE A 69 -21.42 -14.08 -2.93
C ILE A 69 -20.37 -14.45 -3.97
N GLY A 70 -19.10 -14.59 -3.56
CA GLY A 70 -18.00 -14.99 -4.42
C GLY A 70 -17.41 -13.83 -5.24
N TRP A 71 -17.57 -12.58 -4.79
CA TRP A 71 -16.78 -11.47 -5.29
C TRP A 71 -15.38 -11.52 -4.72
N HIS A 72 -14.40 -11.34 -5.59
CA HIS A 72 -13.00 -11.39 -5.20
C HIS A 72 -12.51 -10.03 -4.73
N VAL A 73 -11.71 -10.04 -3.68
CA VAL A 73 -10.84 -8.92 -3.33
C VAL A 73 -9.54 -9.10 -4.11
N HIS A 74 -9.13 -8.06 -4.83
CA HIS A 74 -7.96 -8.07 -5.69
C HIS A 74 -7.00 -6.97 -5.28
N PHE A 75 -5.72 -7.30 -5.16
CA PHE A 75 -4.69 -6.26 -5.16
C PHE A 75 -4.60 -5.62 -6.55
N TYR A 76 -4.24 -4.33 -6.57
CA TYR A 76 -3.59 -3.78 -7.74
C TYR A 76 -2.27 -4.53 -7.98
N PRO A 77 -1.96 -4.96 -9.21
CA PRO A 77 -0.81 -5.81 -9.53
C PRO A 77 0.51 -5.36 -8.90
N GLU A 78 0.75 -4.05 -8.88
CA GLU A 78 1.99 -3.43 -8.42
C GLU A 78 2.23 -3.54 -6.92
N ILE A 79 1.19 -3.85 -6.13
CA ILE A 79 1.33 -4.05 -4.68
C ILE A 79 2.32 -5.17 -4.37
N HIS A 80 2.29 -6.25 -5.14
CA HIS A 80 3.26 -7.33 -4.99
C HIS A 80 4.69 -6.83 -5.22
N SER A 81 4.91 -6.11 -6.31
CA SER A 81 6.25 -5.67 -6.71
C SER A 81 6.81 -4.59 -5.77
N VAL A 82 6.00 -3.59 -5.38
CA VAL A 82 6.41 -2.51 -4.47
C VAL A 82 6.70 -3.06 -3.07
N LEU A 83 5.79 -3.85 -2.50
CA LEU A 83 6.02 -4.44 -1.16
C LEU A 83 7.18 -5.45 -1.19
N SER A 84 7.36 -6.20 -2.27
CA SER A 84 8.53 -7.05 -2.45
C SER A 84 9.82 -6.24 -2.40
N VAL A 85 9.91 -5.13 -3.13
CA VAL A 85 11.09 -4.24 -3.08
C VAL A 85 11.32 -3.70 -1.68
N LEU A 86 10.27 -3.17 -1.01
CA LEU A 86 10.39 -2.63 0.35
C LEU A 86 10.89 -3.67 1.36
N LYS A 87 10.53 -4.94 1.19
CA LYS A 87 10.95 -6.02 2.10
C LYS A 87 12.29 -6.66 1.75
N THR A 88 12.72 -6.64 0.49
CA THR A 88 13.84 -7.47 0.02
C THR A 88 15.04 -6.68 -0.50
N ASP A 89 14.86 -5.42 -0.91
CA ASP A 89 15.97 -4.59 -1.37
C ASP A 89 16.75 -4.02 -0.16
N PRO A 90 18.08 -4.25 -0.07
CA PRO A 90 18.91 -3.77 1.03
C PRO A 90 18.85 -2.26 1.30
N GLN A 91 18.46 -1.42 0.34
CA GLN A 91 18.31 0.02 0.55
C GLN A 91 17.14 0.36 1.48
N PHE A 92 16.09 -0.47 1.50
CA PHE A 92 14.88 -0.29 2.32
C PHE A 92 14.91 -1.12 3.62
N ARG A 93 16.07 -1.68 4.02
CA ARG A 93 16.17 -2.57 5.19
C ARG A 93 15.66 -1.97 6.52
N ASN A 94 15.64 -0.64 6.62
CA ASN A 94 15.17 0.10 7.78
C ASN A 94 13.80 0.75 7.56
N THR A 95 13.20 0.59 6.38
CA THR A 95 11.90 1.15 6.03
C THR A 95 10.80 0.30 6.62
N LYS A 96 9.90 0.96 7.34
CA LYS A 96 8.68 0.40 7.90
C LYS A 96 7.51 0.57 6.93
N ILE A 97 6.52 -0.30 7.05
CA ILE A 97 5.32 -0.26 6.21
C ILE A 97 4.11 0.07 7.09
N GLY A 98 3.36 1.10 6.70
CA GLY A 98 2.16 1.55 7.38
C GLY A 98 0.90 1.41 6.54
N VAL A 99 -0.25 1.28 7.20
CA VAL A 99 -1.58 1.38 6.61
C VAL A 99 -2.36 2.50 7.31
N ALA A 100 -3.00 3.35 6.52
CA ALA A 100 -3.92 4.38 7.01
C ALA A 100 -5.19 4.36 6.17
N SER A 101 -6.32 3.87 6.69
CA SER A 101 -7.59 3.81 5.96
C SER A 101 -8.73 4.41 6.75
N ARG A 102 -9.57 5.18 6.05
CA ARG A 102 -10.75 5.87 6.57
C ARG A 102 -12.03 5.03 6.57
N THR A 103 -11.95 3.76 6.15
CA THR A 103 -13.14 2.92 5.96
C THR A 103 -13.94 2.73 7.26
N GLU A 104 -15.27 2.74 7.13
CA GLU A 104 -16.21 2.39 8.22
C GLU A 104 -16.26 0.88 8.47
N GLU A 105 -15.86 0.09 7.47
CA GLU A 105 -15.82 -1.38 7.49
C GLU A 105 -14.57 -1.91 8.20
N ILE A 106 -14.31 -1.45 9.42
CA ILE A 106 -13.06 -1.66 10.17
C ILE A 106 -12.72 -3.16 10.30
N GLU A 107 -13.68 -3.97 10.74
CA GLU A 107 -13.44 -5.39 11.01
C GLU A 107 -13.30 -6.20 9.71
N THR A 108 -14.02 -5.80 8.64
CA THR A 108 -13.86 -6.36 7.30
C THR A 108 -12.46 -6.08 6.77
N ALA A 109 -12.00 -4.83 6.84
CA ALA A 109 -10.67 -4.42 6.40
C ALA A 109 -9.55 -5.17 7.14
N LYS A 110 -9.62 -5.26 8.48
CA LYS A 110 -8.66 -6.05 9.29
C LYS A 110 -8.65 -7.52 8.90
N LYS A 111 -9.82 -8.09 8.65
CA LYS A 111 -9.93 -9.49 8.22
C LYS A 111 -9.30 -9.70 6.84
N VAL A 112 -9.55 -8.80 5.89
CA VAL A 112 -8.94 -8.86 4.55
C VAL A 112 -7.42 -8.70 4.61
N LEU A 113 -6.90 -7.78 5.44
CA LEU A 113 -5.45 -7.64 5.70
C LEU A 113 -4.81 -8.97 6.13
N GLY A 114 -5.45 -9.70 7.03
CA GLY A 114 -4.97 -11.00 7.53
C GLY A 114 -5.16 -12.18 6.57
N LEU A 115 -5.82 -11.99 5.43
CA LEU A 115 -6.08 -13.07 4.45
C LEU A 115 -5.32 -12.87 3.14
N MET A 116 -5.19 -11.62 2.70
CA MET A 116 -4.60 -11.27 1.40
C MET A 116 -3.09 -11.49 1.39
N ASP A 117 -2.62 -12.43 0.58
CA ASP A 117 -1.19 -12.71 0.43
C ASP A 117 -0.51 -11.77 -0.54
N VAL A 118 0.62 -11.23 -0.12
CA VAL A 118 1.59 -10.56 -0.98
C VAL A 118 2.67 -11.54 -1.37
N THR A 119 2.94 -11.63 -2.67
CA THR A 119 4.08 -12.40 -3.21
C THR A 119 5.35 -11.57 -3.10
N LEU A 120 6.33 -12.07 -2.36
CA LEU A 120 7.64 -11.45 -2.14
C LEU A 120 8.72 -12.31 -2.80
N ARG A 121 9.83 -11.68 -3.20
CA ARG A 121 11.04 -12.39 -3.62
C ARG A 121 11.65 -13.16 -2.44
N GLY A 122 12.15 -14.37 -2.69
CA GLY A 122 12.89 -15.16 -1.69
C GLY A 122 14.14 -14.43 -1.18
N GLU A 123 14.51 -14.64 0.10
CA GLU A 123 15.64 -13.96 0.76
C GLU A 123 17.00 -14.27 0.11
N ASP A 124 17.13 -15.44 -0.52
CA ASP A 124 18.30 -15.85 -1.31
C ASP A 124 18.24 -15.39 -2.79
N GLY A 125 17.20 -14.62 -3.15
CA GLY A 125 16.93 -14.20 -4.50
C GLY A 125 16.37 -15.29 -5.40
N VAL A 126 16.05 -16.48 -4.86
CA VAL A 126 15.52 -17.65 -5.56
C VAL A 126 14.10 -17.97 -5.06
N GLY A 127 13.16 -18.12 -5.99
CA GLY A 127 11.77 -18.45 -5.66
C GLY A 127 10.97 -17.29 -5.06
N VAL A 128 9.78 -17.61 -4.54
CA VAL A 128 8.82 -16.66 -4.00
C VAL A 128 8.35 -17.08 -2.61
N ALA A 129 8.20 -16.11 -1.72
CA ALA A 129 7.55 -16.27 -0.42
C ALA A 129 6.19 -15.56 -0.45
N LYS A 130 5.19 -16.11 0.27
CA LYS A 130 3.91 -15.44 0.50
C LYS A 130 3.80 -15.06 1.96
N LYS A 131 3.41 -13.82 2.24
CA LYS A 131 3.05 -13.33 3.57
C LYS A 131 1.75 -12.55 3.46
N THR A 132 0.93 -12.58 4.51
CA THR A 132 -0.28 -11.76 4.51
C THR A 132 0.09 -10.29 4.57
N LEU A 133 -0.76 -9.40 4.04
CA LEU A 133 -0.53 -7.97 4.16
C LEU A 133 -0.50 -7.52 5.63
N GLY A 134 -1.31 -8.15 6.48
CA GLY A 134 -1.28 -7.95 7.92
C GLY A 134 0.07 -8.29 8.57
N ASP A 135 0.77 -9.33 8.09
CA ASP A 135 2.12 -9.68 8.57
C ASP A 135 3.22 -8.75 8.03
N ILE A 136 2.95 -8.06 6.92
CA ILE A 136 3.91 -7.15 6.27
C ILE A 136 3.84 -5.74 6.87
N ALA A 137 2.65 -5.28 7.23
CA ALA A 137 2.43 -3.95 7.79
C ALA A 137 2.92 -3.87 9.25
N ASP A 138 3.87 -2.97 9.52
CA ASP A 138 4.38 -2.71 10.87
C ASP A 138 3.38 -1.88 11.70
N PHE A 139 2.60 -1.01 11.06
CA PHE A 139 1.62 -0.14 11.71
C PHE A 139 0.32 -0.09 10.91
N VAL A 140 -0.82 -0.22 11.58
CA VAL A 140 -2.15 -0.25 10.94
C VAL A 140 -3.10 0.68 11.68
N THR A 141 -3.62 1.68 10.97
CA THR A 141 -4.63 2.62 11.47
C THR A 141 -5.87 2.58 10.56
N VAL A 142 -6.90 1.86 10.99
CA VAL A 142 -8.14 1.67 10.22
C VAL A 142 -9.33 2.07 11.07
N PHE A 143 -9.93 3.22 10.74
CA PHE A 143 -11.12 3.78 11.38
C PHE A 143 -11.60 5.03 10.62
N PRO A 144 -12.88 5.42 10.77
CA PRO A 144 -13.39 6.67 10.18
C PRO A 144 -12.76 7.91 10.79
N GLY A 145 -12.40 8.88 9.96
CA GLY A 145 -11.82 10.14 10.42
C GLY A 145 -11.00 10.84 9.35
N SER A 146 -10.25 11.88 9.75
CA SER A 146 -9.31 12.55 8.85
C SER A 146 -7.98 11.81 8.80
N LYS A 147 -7.35 11.73 7.61
CA LYS A 147 -5.99 11.14 7.47
C LYS A 147 -4.96 11.82 8.35
N THR A 148 -5.14 13.10 8.67
CA THR A 148 -4.32 13.80 9.66
C THR A 148 -4.31 13.11 11.02
N THR A 149 -5.43 12.54 11.46
CA THR A 149 -5.50 11.79 12.72
C THR A 149 -4.75 10.47 12.61
N HIS A 150 -4.91 9.74 11.50
CA HIS A 150 -4.15 8.51 11.22
C HIS A 150 -2.65 8.76 11.27
N PHE A 151 -2.17 9.81 10.58
CA PHE A 151 -0.75 10.13 10.51
C PHE A 151 -0.17 10.56 11.86
N LYS A 152 -0.93 11.27 12.70
CA LYS A 152 -0.51 11.57 14.08
C LYS A 152 -0.30 10.30 14.90
N LEU A 153 -1.20 9.33 14.80
CA LEU A 153 -1.04 8.02 15.47
C LEU A 153 0.12 7.22 14.90
N LEU A 154 0.31 7.21 13.58
CA LEU A 154 1.45 6.54 12.94
C LEU A 154 2.77 7.13 13.42
N LYS A 155 2.88 8.46 13.51
CA LYS A 155 4.04 9.15 14.08
C LYS A 155 4.27 8.77 15.54
N GLU A 156 3.22 8.75 16.36
CA GLU A 156 3.31 8.36 17.77
C GLU A 156 3.80 6.91 17.94
N GLN A 157 3.25 5.97 17.16
CA GLN A 157 3.58 4.54 17.25
C GLN A 157 4.96 4.22 16.70
N SER A 158 5.36 4.89 15.61
CA SER A 158 6.62 4.59 14.92
C SER A 158 7.81 5.41 15.44
N GLY A 159 7.56 6.58 16.03
CA GLY A 159 8.59 7.57 16.36
C GLY A 159 9.24 8.22 15.12
N ILE A 160 8.66 8.05 13.94
CA ILE A 160 9.19 8.57 12.67
C ILE A 160 8.59 9.95 12.40
N GLU A 161 9.43 10.90 11.99
CA GLU A 161 9.01 12.26 11.66
C GLU A 161 8.26 12.31 10.32
N PHE A 162 7.33 13.26 10.17
CA PHE A 162 6.47 13.36 8.97
C PHE A 162 7.28 13.51 7.68
N GLU A 163 8.36 14.31 7.72
CA GLU A 163 9.26 14.52 6.59
C GLU A 163 10.06 13.28 6.14
N ASP A 164 10.04 12.21 6.94
CA ASP A 164 10.65 10.93 6.63
C ASP A 164 9.62 9.86 6.22
N MET A 165 8.37 10.27 5.99
CA MET A 165 7.29 9.41 5.52
C MET A 165 6.98 9.64 4.03
N LEU A 166 6.62 8.55 3.34
CA LEU A 166 6.03 8.57 1.99
C LEU A 166 4.63 7.95 2.05
N PHE A 167 3.62 8.69 1.62
CA PHE A 167 2.22 8.26 1.62
C PHE A 167 1.70 8.01 0.21
N ASN A 168 0.93 6.93 0.00
CA ASN A 168 0.29 6.60 -1.27
C ASN A 168 -1.22 6.51 -1.04
N ASP A 169 -2.00 7.30 -1.78
CA ASP A 169 -3.45 7.39 -1.64
C ASP A 169 -4.08 7.85 -2.96
N ASP A 170 -5.26 7.35 -3.28
CA ASP A 170 -5.99 7.68 -4.50
C ASP A 170 -6.91 8.91 -4.37
N GLU A 171 -7.24 9.33 -3.15
CA GLU A 171 -8.09 10.47 -2.85
C GLU A 171 -7.23 11.74 -2.71
N MET A 172 -7.45 12.72 -3.60
CA MET A 172 -6.67 13.97 -3.60
C MET A 172 -6.84 14.78 -2.31
N GLU A 173 -8.00 14.71 -1.65
CA GLU A 173 -8.24 15.37 -0.36
C GLU A 173 -7.33 14.80 0.73
N ASN A 174 -7.18 13.47 0.79
CA ASN A 174 -6.27 12.81 1.71
C ASN A 174 -4.82 13.25 1.46
N VAL A 175 -4.40 13.28 0.19
CA VAL A 175 -3.08 13.73 -0.24
C VAL A 175 -2.80 15.17 0.22
N HIS A 176 -3.75 16.07 -0.02
CA HIS A 176 -3.67 17.47 0.39
C HIS A 176 -3.50 17.60 1.91
N ASP A 177 -4.40 16.98 2.68
CA ASP A 177 -4.41 17.09 4.14
C ASP A 177 -3.12 16.55 4.78
N VAL A 178 -2.63 15.42 4.29
CA VAL A 178 -1.42 14.76 4.81
C VAL A 178 -0.16 15.51 4.39
N SER A 179 -0.12 16.05 3.16
CA SER A 179 1.04 16.83 2.70
C SER A 179 1.25 18.10 3.54
N ALA A 180 0.18 18.69 4.07
CA ALA A 180 0.24 19.84 4.98
C ALA A 180 0.94 19.53 6.31
N LEU A 181 1.13 18.25 6.66
CA LEU A 181 1.91 17.82 7.83
C LEU A 181 3.42 17.72 7.56
N GLY A 182 3.84 17.87 6.30
CA GLY A 182 5.22 17.68 5.85
C GLY A 182 5.54 16.28 5.31
N VAL A 183 4.52 15.42 5.18
CA VAL A 183 4.66 14.09 4.55
C VAL A 183 4.75 14.25 3.03
N VAL A 184 5.62 13.48 2.39
CA VAL A 184 5.64 13.38 0.92
C VAL A 184 4.51 12.45 0.49
N CYS A 185 3.66 12.89 -0.43
CA CYS A 185 2.50 12.14 -0.87
C CYS A 185 2.58 11.82 -2.36
N SER A 186 2.28 10.58 -2.73
CA SER A 186 2.07 10.11 -4.10
C SER A 186 0.58 9.89 -4.34
N HIS A 187 0.01 10.68 -5.26
CA HIS A 187 -1.38 10.52 -5.66
C HIS A 187 -1.55 9.36 -6.64
N CYS A 188 -2.42 8.42 -6.30
CA CYS A 188 -2.62 7.14 -6.99
C CYS A 188 -4.05 7.00 -7.54
N PRO A 189 -4.53 7.89 -8.43
CA PRO A 189 -5.94 7.93 -8.83
C PRO A 189 -6.45 6.62 -9.46
N GLU A 190 -5.55 5.89 -10.12
CA GLU A 190 -5.83 4.61 -10.79
C GLU A 190 -5.45 3.39 -9.92
N GLY A 191 -5.24 3.58 -8.62
CA GLY A 191 -4.56 2.64 -7.75
C GLY A 191 -3.05 2.80 -7.78
N LEU A 192 -2.34 2.07 -6.90
CA LEU A 192 -0.89 2.12 -6.89
C LEU A 192 -0.35 1.57 -8.22
N THR A 193 0.49 2.35 -8.89
CA THR A 193 1.18 1.95 -10.12
C THR A 193 2.69 2.09 -9.95
N VAL A 194 3.48 1.49 -10.84
CA VAL A 194 4.93 1.71 -10.85
C VAL A 194 5.24 3.19 -11.10
N ALA A 195 4.43 3.86 -11.93
CA ALA A 195 4.61 5.28 -12.23
C ALA A 195 4.38 6.15 -10.99
N SER A 196 3.27 5.96 -10.26
CA SER A 196 2.99 6.72 -9.04
C SER A 196 4.00 6.40 -7.93
N TRP A 197 4.44 5.15 -7.81
CA TRP A 197 5.51 4.77 -6.89
C TRP A 197 6.83 5.48 -7.21
N LEU A 198 7.28 5.45 -8.47
CA LEU A 198 8.52 6.10 -8.89
C LEU A 198 8.44 7.61 -8.72
N GLN A 199 7.30 8.22 -9.06
CA GLN A 199 7.07 9.65 -8.86
C GLN A 199 7.16 10.02 -7.37
N GLY A 200 6.50 9.26 -6.48
CA GLY A 200 6.58 9.48 -5.04
C GLY A 200 8.00 9.40 -4.48
N MET A 201 8.80 8.45 -4.98
CA MET A 201 10.23 8.33 -4.61
C MET A 201 11.07 9.49 -5.15
N GLU A 202 10.81 9.97 -6.38
CA GLU A 202 11.45 11.16 -6.96
C GLU A 202 11.12 12.42 -6.17
N ASP A 203 9.85 12.63 -5.85
CA ASP A 203 9.38 13.76 -5.05
C ASP A 203 10.00 13.73 -3.65
N PHE A 204 10.16 12.53 -3.07
CA PHE A 204 10.87 12.35 -1.81
C PHE A 204 12.34 12.80 -1.90
N GLN A 205 13.04 12.51 -3.01
CA GLN A 205 14.40 13.01 -3.20
C GLN A 205 14.44 14.54 -3.22
N LEU A 206 13.51 15.16 -3.95
CA LEU A 206 13.44 16.61 -4.08
C LEU A 206 13.15 17.28 -2.73
N ALA A 207 12.21 16.74 -1.96
CA ALA A 207 11.87 17.24 -0.63
C ALA A 207 13.08 17.21 0.33
N LYS A 208 13.82 16.08 0.39
CA LYS A 208 14.99 15.97 1.26
C LYS A 208 16.17 16.83 0.81
N GLN A 209 16.34 17.05 -0.49
CA GLN A 209 17.34 17.99 -1.01
C GLN A 209 17.03 19.43 -0.58
N GLN A 210 15.77 19.85 -0.64
CA GLN A 210 15.34 21.19 -0.23
C GLN A 210 15.48 21.42 1.28
N GLN A 211 15.30 20.38 2.10
CA GLN A 211 15.52 20.45 3.56
C GLN A 211 17.01 20.50 3.95
N SER A 212 17.88 19.97 3.09
CA SER A 212 19.34 19.91 3.33
C SER A 212 20.09 21.14 2.83
N ALA A 213 19.41 22.04 2.09
CA ALA A 213 19.95 23.26 1.50
C ALA A 213 19.72 24.48 2.39
#